data_AF-A0A2K3MA15-F1
#
_entry.id   AF-A0A2K3MA15-F1
#
_cell.length_a   1.000
_cell.length_b   1.000
_cell.length_c   1.000
_cell.angle_alpha   90.00
_cell.angle_beta   90.00
_cell.angle_gamma   90.00
#
_symmetry.space_group_name_H-M   'P 1'
#
loop_
_entity.id
_entity.type
_entity.pdbx_description
1 polymer ?
#
loop_
_entity_poly.entity_id
_entity_poly.type
_entity_poly.pdbx_seq_one_letter_code
_entity_poly.pdbx_strand_id
1 'polypeptide(L)'
;MLKFINFSLTLFLLLTFNVVTQCSEVDEVDEFDELLALDDELERETEAGGVKFSEAETLTKAQRIVFELNNENSERIVNGYEFVLVLGYAPWCSRSAELMPHFAEAANSLKDLGNSLVLAKVDGDRFTKAASFLGIKGYPTLLLFVNGTSQPYSGGFTA
;
A
#
# COMPACT_ATOMS: atom_id res chain seq x y z
N MET A 1 38.91 48.57 12.49
CA MET A 1 39.14 47.27 11.82
C MET A 1 37.99 46.26 12.05
N LEU A 2 36.75 46.72 12.29
CA LEU A 2 35.60 45.87 12.67
C LEU A 2 34.34 46.13 11.83
N LYS A 3 34.49 46.72 10.64
CA LYS A 3 33.37 47.00 9.71
C LYS A 3 33.35 46.10 8.47
N PHE A 4 34.44 45.37 8.20
CA PHE A 4 34.54 44.48 7.03
C PHE A 4 34.00 43.05 7.28
N ILE A 5 33.96 42.61 8.54
CA ILE A 5 33.45 41.26 8.91
C ILE A 5 31.93 41.17 8.77
N ASN A 6 31.20 42.24 9.12
CA ASN A 6 29.73 42.25 9.04
C ASN A 6 29.21 42.34 7.60
N PHE A 7 30.00 42.88 6.65
CA PHE A 7 29.62 42.95 5.24
C PHE A 7 29.81 41.60 4.52
N SER A 8 30.84 40.84 4.92
CA SER A 8 31.09 39.49 4.41
C SER A 8 30.03 38.48 4.89
N LEU A 9 29.60 38.59 6.16
CA LEU A 9 28.59 37.69 6.72
C LEU A 9 27.20 37.92 6.11
N THR A 10 26.82 39.17 5.82
CA THR A 10 25.56 39.51 5.14
C THR A 10 25.55 39.11 3.66
N LEU A 11 26.71 39.17 2.99
CA LEU A 11 26.84 38.76 1.59
C LEU A 11 26.74 37.22 1.45
N PHE A 12 27.29 36.48 2.42
CA PHE A 12 27.20 35.01 2.45
C PHE A 12 25.78 34.50 2.78
N LEU A 13 25.02 35.23 3.60
CA LEU A 13 23.63 34.90 3.96
C LEU A 13 22.63 35.22 2.83
N LEU A 14 22.92 36.22 1.99
CA LEU A 14 22.11 36.54 0.79
C LEU A 14 22.40 35.64 -0.42
N LEU A 15 23.63 35.09 -0.52
CA LEU A 15 24.00 34.14 -1.57
C LEU A 15 23.38 32.74 -1.38
N THR A 16 23.15 32.31 -0.14
CA THR A 16 22.45 31.04 0.13
C THR A 16 20.93 31.15 0.03
N PHE A 17 20.36 32.36 0.14
CA PHE A 17 18.94 32.58 -0.10
C PHE A 17 18.56 32.56 -1.60
N ASN A 18 19.52 32.82 -2.50
CA ASN A 18 19.33 32.80 -3.96
C ASN A 18 19.46 31.41 -4.63
N VAL A 19 19.78 30.35 -3.89
CA VAL A 19 19.74 28.98 -4.45
C VAL A 19 18.35 28.33 -4.30
N VAL A 20 17.51 28.85 -3.39
CA VAL A 20 16.21 28.23 -3.05
C VAL A 20 15.01 28.87 -3.76
N THR A 21 15.16 30.00 -4.47
CA THR A 21 14.01 30.67 -5.10
C THR A 21 14.40 31.49 -6.34
N GLN A 22 14.14 30.97 -7.55
CA GLN A 22 13.80 31.64 -8.83
C GLN A 22 13.77 30.52 -9.91
N CYS A 23 12.87 30.42 -10.89
CA CYS A 23 12.19 31.41 -11.74
C CYS A 23 10.80 30.86 -12.16
N SER A 24 9.65 31.55 -12.01
CA SER A 24 9.13 32.86 -12.48
C SER A 24 8.42 32.77 -13.84
N GLU A 25 7.07 32.96 -13.88
CA GLU A 25 6.29 34.14 -14.39
C GLU A 25 6.31 34.24 -15.94
N VAL A 26 5.24 34.43 -16.73
CA VAL A 26 4.04 35.31 -16.78
C VAL A 26 3.14 34.70 -17.91
N ASP A 27 1.81 34.75 -18.01
CA ASP A 27 0.87 35.87 -18.16
C ASP A 27 -0.58 35.35 -18.09
N GLU A 28 -1.49 36.27 -17.79
CA GLU A 28 -2.95 36.18 -17.68
C GLU A 28 -3.62 35.98 -19.06
N VAL A 29 -4.47 34.94 -19.25
CA VAL A 29 -5.81 34.90 -19.89
C VAL A 29 -6.21 33.47 -20.32
N ASP A 30 -7.42 33.08 -19.94
CA ASP A 30 -8.40 32.26 -20.69
C ASP A 30 -7.89 31.29 -21.79
N GLU A 31 -7.83 29.98 -21.51
CA GLU A 31 -8.28 28.96 -22.49
C GLU A 31 -8.52 27.59 -21.82
N PHE A 32 -9.65 27.53 -21.12
CA PHE A 32 -10.45 26.32 -21.05
C PHE A 32 -10.80 25.96 -22.50
N ASP A 33 -10.17 24.92 -23.09
CA ASP A 33 -10.66 24.12 -24.24
C ASP A 33 -9.55 23.48 -25.11
N GLU A 34 -8.54 22.78 -24.58
CA GLU A 34 -7.73 21.89 -25.47
C GLU A 34 -7.05 20.68 -24.80
N LEU A 35 -7.63 20.14 -23.71
CA LEU A 35 -7.16 18.90 -23.07
C LEU A 35 -8.25 17.82 -23.01
N LEU A 36 -9.22 17.94 -23.93
CA LEU A 36 -10.35 17.03 -24.15
C LEU A 36 -10.19 16.19 -25.42
N ALA A 37 -9.08 16.32 -26.15
CA ALA A 37 -8.89 15.67 -27.46
C ALA A 37 -7.80 14.57 -27.47
N LEU A 38 -7.19 14.24 -26.33
CA LEU A 38 -6.19 13.17 -26.21
C LEU A 38 -6.73 11.86 -25.59
N ASP A 39 -8.05 11.78 -25.37
CA ASP A 39 -8.72 10.53 -24.95
C ASP A 39 -9.17 9.66 -26.15
N ASP A 40 -9.12 10.20 -27.38
CA ASP A 40 -9.68 9.55 -28.58
C ASP A 40 -8.69 8.67 -29.37
N GLU A 41 -7.43 8.52 -28.94
CA GLU A 41 -6.43 7.67 -29.66
C GLU A 41 -5.74 6.64 -28.74
N LEU A 42 -6.48 6.05 -27.78
CA LEU A 42 -6.04 4.81 -27.10
C LEU A 42 -6.97 3.62 -27.35
N GLU A 43 -7.78 3.68 -28.42
CA GLU A 43 -8.66 2.57 -28.83
C GLU A 43 -8.10 1.65 -29.92
N ARG A 44 -6.79 1.36 -29.95
CA ARG A 44 -6.29 0.25 -30.78
C ARG A 44 -5.36 -0.71 -30.05
N GLU A 45 -6.02 -1.76 -29.57
CA GLU A 45 -5.57 -3.14 -29.41
C GLU A 45 -4.64 -3.48 -28.24
N THR A 46 -5.23 -4.09 -27.21
CA THR A 46 -4.91 -5.49 -26.88
C THR A 46 -6.09 -6.13 -26.16
N GLU A 47 -6.92 -6.81 -26.94
CA GLU A 47 -7.86 -7.80 -26.46
C GLU A 47 -7.09 -9.02 -25.91
N ALA A 48 -7.11 -9.20 -24.60
CA ALA A 48 -7.18 -10.50 -23.95
C ALA A 48 -7.47 -10.33 -22.44
N GLY A 49 -8.77 -10.32 -22.08
CA GLY A 49 -9.21 -10.58 -20.69
C GLY A 49 -9.26 -9.38 -19.74
N GLY A 50 -9.89 -8.27 -20.14
CA GLY A 50 -10.12 -7.12 -19.25
C GLY A 50 -11.43 -7.22 -18.47
N VAL A 51 -11.34 -7.57 -17.19
CA VAL A 51 -12.45 -7.37 -16.23
C VAL A 51 -12.64 -5.85 -16.06
N LYS A 52 -13.83 -5.33 -16.41
CA LYS A 52 -14.18 -3.91 -16.19
C LYS A 52 -14.21 -3.63 -14.68
N PHE A 53 -13.11 -3.12 -14.14
CA PHE A 53 -13.09 -2.55 -12.80
C PHE A 53 -13.87 -1.24 -12.82
N SER A 54 -15.02 -1.21 -12.15
CA SER A 54 -15.78 0.05 -12.02
C SER A 54 -15.06 1.01 -11.08
N GLU A 55 -15.27 2.32 -11.23
CA GLU A 55 -14.74 3.35 -10.31
C GLU A 55 -15.13 3.09 -8.84
N ALA A 56 -16.28 2.45 -8.60
CA ALA A 56 -16.68 2.03 -7.27
C ALA A 56 -15.78 0.90 -6.71
N GLU A 57 -15.17 0.11 -7.60
CA GLU A 57 -14.27 -1.01 -7.31
C GLU A 57 -12.83 -0.52 -7.08
N THR A 58 -12.38 0.52 -7.79
CA THR A 58 -11.09 1.20 -7.49
C THR A 58 -11.14 1.93 -6.15
N LEU A 59 -12.27 2.55 -5.80
CA LEU A 59 -12.46 3.20 -4.50
C LEU A 59 -12.52 2.20 -3.33
N THR A 60 -13.11 1.01 -3.51
CA THR A 60 -13.10 -0.04 -2.47
C THR A 60 -11.74 -0.74 -2.36
N LYS A 61 -10.98 -0.85 -3.46
CA LYS A 61 -9.61 -1.39 -3.46
C LYS A 61 -8.63 -0.46 -2.74
N ALA A 62 -8.89 0.85 -2.73
CA ALA A 62 -8.07 1.81 -1.98
C ALA A 62 -8.22 1.70 -0.45
N GLN A 63 -9.32 1.12 0.06
CA GLN A 63 -9.76 1.25 1.46
C GLN A 63 -9.28 0.17 2.44
N ARG A 64 -8.56 -0.88 2.01
CA ARG A 64 -8.03 -1.87 2.97
C ARG A 64 -6.58 -2.20 2.68
N ILE A 65 -5.70 -1.60 3.47
CA ILE A 65 -4.28 -1.94 3.56
C ILE A 65 -4.12 -3.41 4.00
N VAL A 66 -4.97 -3.88 4.92
CA VAL A 66 -5.05 -5.29 5.35
C VAL A 66 -6.50 -5.74 5.45
N PHE A 67 -6.86 -6.86 4.84
CA PHE A 67 -8.20 -7.45 4.97
C PHE A 67 -8.37 -8.12 6.34
N GLU A 68 -9.48 -7.86 7.02
CA GLU A 68 -9.87 -8.62 8.20
C GLU A 68 -10.70 -9.85 7.80
N LEU A 69 -10.16 -11.03 8.07
CA LEU A 69 -10.86 -12.28 7.82
C LEU A 69 -11.71 -12.68 9.02
N ASN A 70 -12.81 -13.35 8.71
CA ASN A 70 -13.75 -13.94 9.65
C ASN A 70 -14.28 -15.26 9.09
N ASN A 71 -15.24 -15.87 9.77
CA ASN A 71 -15.81 -17.16 9.38
C ASN A 71 -16.61 -17.15 8.07
N GLU A 72 -16.94 -15.98 7.53
CA GLU A 72 -17.81 -15.81 6.35
C GLU A 72 -17.01 -15.45 5.10
N ASN A 73 -15.89 -14.73 5.24
CA ASN A 73 -15.14 -14.20 4.10
C ASN A 73 -13.80 -14.91 3.85
N SER A 74 -13.30 -15.72 4.79
CA SER A 74 -11.94 -16.27 4.71
C SER A 74 -11.72 -17.09 3.45
N GLU A 75 -12.67 -17.96 3.10
CA GLU A 75 -12.61 -18.81 1.91
C GLU A 75 -12.66 -18.00 0.62
N ARG A 76 -13.59 -17.03 0.55
CA ARG A 76 -13.73 -16.16 -0.62
C ARG A 76 -12.46 -15.34 -0.86
N ILE A 77 -11.81 -14.83 0.19
CA ILE A 77 -10.62 -14.01 0.04
C ILE A 77 -9.42 -14.85 -0.39
N VAL A 78 -9.14 -15.98 0.25
CA VAL A 78 -7.95 -16.78 -0.12
C VAL A 78 -8.05 -17.44 -1.50
N ASN A 79 -9.27 -17.71 -1.97
CA ASN A 79 -9.51 -18.27 -3.30
C ASN A 79 -9.76 -17.19 -4.37
N GLY A 80 -10.01 -15.95 -3.97
CA GLY A 80 -10.36 -14.85 -4.87
C GLY A 80 -9.17 -14.09 -5.45
N TYR A 81 -7.97 -14.29 -4.90
CA TYR A 81 -6.73 -13.62 -5.31
C TYR A 81 -5.62 -14.64 -5.56
N GLU A 82 -4.72 -14.31 -6.49
CA GLU A 82 -3.58 -15.19 -6.82
C GLU A 82 -2.61 -15.34 -5.65
N PHE A 83 -2.28 -14.24 -4.98
CA PHE A 83 -1.36 -14.21 -3.84
C PHE A 83 -2.02 -13.56 -2.62
N VAL A 84 -2.13 -14.31 -1.53
CA VAL A 84 -2.65 -13.80 -0.24
C VAL A 84 -1.72 -14.18 0.89
N LEU A 85 -1.15 -13.19 1.59
CA LEU A 85 -0.42 -13.41 2.83
C LEU A 85 -1.38 -13.22 4.01
N VAL A 86 -1.63 -14.29 4.76
CA VAL A 86 -2.54 -14.32 5.90
C VAL A 86 -1.75 -14.36 7.21
N LEU A 87 -2.03 -13.41 8.10
CA LEU A 87 -1.58 -13.40 9.49
C LEU A 87 -2.67 -13.96 10.42
N GLY A 88 -2.44 -15.17 10.94
CA GLY A 88 -3.18 -15.72 12.07
C GLY A 88 -2.63 -15.19 13.39
N TYR A 89 -3.45 -14.50 14.17
CA TYR A 89 -3.05 -13.92 15.46
C TYR A 89 -4.07 -14.22 16.56
N ALA A 90 -3.66 -13.99 17.82
CA ALA A 90 -4.55 -13.96 18.97
C ALA A 90 -4.24 -12.72 19.83
N PRO A 91 -5.26 -12.04 20.40
CA PRO A 91 -5.09 -10.78 21.11
C PRO A 91 -4.31 -10.92 22.42
N TRP A 92 -4.26 -12.12 23.00
CA TRP A 92 -3.54 -12.42 24.24
C TRP A 92 -2.05 -12.80 24.02
N CYS A 93 -1.59 -12.90 22.77
CA CYS A 93 -0.21 -13.28 22.45
C CYS A 93 0.68 -12.05 22.25
N SER A 94 1.70 -11.85 23.09
CA SER A 94 2.64 -10.71 22.99
C SER A 94 3.31 -10.63 21.62
N ARG A 95 3.80 -11.75 21.10
CA ARG A 95 4.47 -11.80 19.79
C ARG A 95 3.54 -11.45 18.64
N SER A 96 2.25 -11.78 18.74
CA SER A 96 1.24 -11.32 17.79
C SER A 96 1.05 -9.82 17.85
N ALA A 97 0.98 -9.24 19.07
CA ALA A 97 0.86 -7.80 19.26
C ALA A 97 2.05 -7.02 18.68
N GLU A 98 3.27 -7.55 18.84
CA GLU A 98 4.49 -6.99 18.26
C GLU A 98 4.51 -7.05 16.74
N LEU A 99 4.01 -8.13 16.12
CA LEU A 99 4.03 -8.31 14.67
C LEU A 99 2.97 -7.50 13.92
N MET A 100 1.79 -7.30 14.51
CA MET A 100 0.69 -6.56 13.87
C MET A 100 1.09 -5.19 13.27
N PRO A 101 1.82 -4.30 13.97
CA PRO A 101 2.25 -3.02 13.40
C PRO A 101 3.19 -3.19 12.21
N HIS A 102 4.18 -4.09 12.30
CA HIS A 102 5.10 -4.38 11.18
C HIS A 102 4.37 -4.96 9.97
N PHE A 103 3.35 -5.81 10.20
CA PHE A 103 2.54 -6.36 9.13
C PHE A 103 1.71 -5.28 8.42
N ALA A 104 1.17 -4.31 9.18
CA ALA A 104 0.44 -3.17 8.62
C ALA A 104 1.37 -2.21 7.86
N GLU A 105 2.59 -2.00 8.35
CA GLU A 105 3.63 -1.22 7.66
C GLU A 105 4.04 -1.88 6.33
N ALA A 106 4.32 -3.19 6.34
CA ALA A 106 4.62 -3.95 5.13
C ALA A 106 3.49 -3.85 4.10
N ALA A 107 2.24 -3.90 4.54
CA ALA A 107 1.08 -3.74 3.68
C ALA A 107 1.01 -2.36 3.01
N ASN A 108 1.41 -1.29 3.71
CA ASN A 108 1.52 0.05 3.12
C ASN A 108 2.61 0.07 2.05
N SER A 109 3.82 -0.41 2.38
CA SER A 109 4.95 -0.45 1.44
C SER A 109 4.64 -1.25 0.17
N LEU A 110 3.90 -2.36 0.29
CA LEU A 110 3.51 -3.18 -0.85
C LEU A 110 2.46 -2.52 -1.76
N LYS A 111 1.58 -1.71 -1.18
CA LYS A 111 0.59 -0.94 -1.94
C LYS A 111 1.29 0.08 -2.84
N ASP A 112 2.31 0.76 -2.32
CA ASP A 112 3.07 1.79 -3.06
C ASP A 112 3.88 1.19 -4.22
N LEU A 113 4.29 -0.07 -4.11
CA LEU A 113 5.02 -0.80 -5.15
C LEU A 113 4.11 -1.38 -6.25
N GLY A 114 2.78 -1.27 -6.12
CA GLY A 114 1.84 -1.81 -7.11
C GLY A 114 1.80 -3.35 -7.19
N ASN A 115 2.21 -4.04 -6.12
CA ASN A 115 2.24 -5.50 -6.09
C ASN A 115 0.83 -6.11 -6.00
N SER A 116 0.62 -7.25 -6.66
CA SER A 116 -0.66 -8.01 -6.62
C SER A 116 -0.85 -8.81 -5.32
N LEU A 117 0.05 -8.67 -4.34
CA LEU A 117 0.01 -9.41 -3.08
C LEU A 117 -1.04 -8.79 -2.14
N VAL A 118 -2.04 -9.58 -1.78
CA VAL A 118 -3.06 -9.18 -0.80
C VAL A 118 -2.62 -9.56 0.61
N LEU A 119 -2.68 -8.62 1.55
CA LEU A 119 -2.43 -8.89 2.96
C LEU A 119 -3.75 -9.02 3.71
N ALA A 120 -3.84 -10.04 4.56
CA ALA A 120 -5.01 -10.32 5.37
C ALA A 120 -4.61 -10.75 6.79
N LYS A 121 -5.48 -10.50 7.76
CA LYS A 121 -5.30 -10.94 9.15
C LYS A 121 -6.56 -11.58 9.69
N VAL A 122 -6.41 -12.55 10.58
CA VAL A 122 -7.53 -13.23 11.26
C VAL A 122 -7.23 -13.37 12.75
N ASP A 123 -8.20 -12.96 13.57
CA ASP A 123 -8.22 -13.31 14.98
C ASP A 123 -8.64 -14.78 15.09
N GLY A 124 -7.67 -15.67 15.23
CA GLY A 124 -7.94 -17.11 15.26
C GLY A 124 -8.59 -17.60 16.55
N ASP A 125 -8.48 -16.82 17.63
CA ASP A 125 -9.15 -17.08 18.90
C ASP A 125 -10.65 -16.82 18.79
N ARG A 126 -11.00 -15.68 18.16
CA ARG A 126 -12.40 -15.30 17.91
C ARG A 126 -13.04 -16.08 16.75
N PHE A 127 -12.30 -16.33 15.67
CA PHE A 127 -12.80 -16.95 14.43
C PHE A 127 -12.22 -18.35 14.23
N THR A 128 -12.57 -19.26 15.14
CA THR A 128 -12.01 -20.63 15.17
C THR A 128 -12.30 -21.45 13.90
N LYS A 129 -13.45 -21.24 13.24
CA LYS A 129 -13.77 -21.92 11.96
C LYS A 129 -12.83 -21.44 10.85
N ALA A 130 -12.63 -20.12 10.74
CA ALA A 130 -11.67 -19.56 9.80
C ALA A 130 -10.24 -20.04 10.12
N ALA A 131 -9.83 -20.03 11.38
CA ALA A 131 -8.51 -20.51 11.80
C ALA A 131 -8.28 -21.98 11.42
N SER A 132 -9.28 -22.84 11.65
CA SER A 132 -9.22 -24.25 11.27
C SER A 132 -9.16 -24.44 9.76
N PHE A 133 -9.97 -23.70 9.00
CA PHE A 133 -9.96 -23.74 7.53
C PHE A 133 -8.61 -23.31 6.96
N LEU A 134 -8.04 -22.24 7.51
CA LEU A 134 -6.73 -21.72 7.12
C LEU A 134 -5.57 -22.60 7.62
N GLY A 135 -5.82 -23.59 8.48
CA GLY A 135 -4.78 -24.47 9.03
C GLY A 135 -3.88 -23.80 10.08
N ILE A 136 -4.38 -22.76 10.76
CA ILE A 136 -3.65 -22.05 11.82
C ILE A 136 -3.67 -22.90 13.10
N LYS A 137 -2.49 -23.31 13.57
CA LYS A 137 -2.32 -24.17 14.76
C LYS A 137 -1.73 -23.45 15.97
N GLY A 138 -1.23 -22.23 15.79
CA GLY A 138 -0.58 -21.44 16.84
C GLY A 138 -0.40 -19.99 16.42
N TYR A 139 0.12 -19.14 17.31
CA TYR A 139 0.18 -17.70 17.10
C TYR A 139 1.57 -17.11 17.40
N PRO A 140 2.02 -16.12 16.61
CA PRO A 140 1.50 -15.78 15.27
C PRO A 140 1.82 -16.90 14.25
N THR A 141 1.00 -17.02 13.22
CA THR A 141 1.28 -17.87 12.04
C THR A 141 1.11 -17.02 10.79
N LEU A 142 2.10 -17.06 9.88
CA LEU A 142 2.00 -16.47 8.55
C LEU A 142 1.85 -17.58 7.50
N LEU A 143 0.83 -17.45 6.65
CA LEU A 143 0.55 -18.38 5.57
C LEU A 143 0.46 -17.63 4.25
N LEU A 144 1.24 -18.04 3.26
CA LEU A 144 1.12 -17.56 1.90
C LEU A 144 0.20 -18.51 1.13
N PHE A 145 -0.89 -17.98 0.61
CA PHE A 145 -1.77 -18.68 -0.33
C PHE A 145 -1.36 -18.30 -1.75
N VAL A 146 -1.11 -19.31 -2.56
CA VAL A 146 -0.89 -19.18 -4.00
C VAL A 146 -2.00 -19.94 -4.71
N ASN A 147 -2.90 -19.22 -5.37
CA ASN A 147 -4.09 -19.78 -6.02
C ASN A 147 -4.89 -20.71 -5.07
N GLY A 148 -5.17 -20.24 -3.85
CA GLY A 148 -5.90 -21.00 -2.82
C GLY A 148 -5.08 -22.08 -2.10
N THR A 149 -3.86 -22.40 -2.53
CA THR A 149 -3.01 -23.39 -1.86
C THR A 149 -2.12 -22.72 -0.81
N SER A 150 -2.24 -23.14 0.45
CA SER A 150 -1.48 -22.56 1.57
C SER A 150 -0.07 -23.14 1.70
N GLN A 151 0.92 -22.28 1.97
CA GLN A 151 2.28 -22.64 2.36
C GLN A 151 2.72 -21.81 3.59
N PRO A 152 3.45 -22.39 4.55
CA PRO A 152 4.02 -21.62 5.66
C PRO A 152 5.00 -20.56 5.14
N TYR A 153 4.88 -19.33 5.63
CA TYR A 153 5.84 -18.28 5.32
C TYR A 153 7.05 -18.36 6.27
N SER A 154 8.25 -18.49 5.70
CA SER A 154 9.51 -18.69 6.43
C SER A 154 10.43 -17.46 6.46
N GLY A 155 10.01 -16.33 5.90
CA GLY A 155 10.85 -15.13 5.74
C GLY A 155 11.11 -14.30 7.00
N GLY A 156 10.60 -14.71 8.17
CA GLY A 156 10.74 -13.98 9.42
C GLY A 156 9.60 -12.99 9.70
N PHE A 157 9.79 -12.13 10.71
CA PHE A 157 8.76 -11.25 11.27
C PHE A 157 9.18 -9.76 11.29
N THR A 158 10.20 -9.41 10.51
CA THR A 158 10.75 -8.04 10.42
C THR A 158 10.42 -7.44 9.07
N ALA A 159 10.05 -6.15 9.07
CA ALA A 159 9.93 -5.34 7.87
C ALA A 159 11.31 -4.99 7.27
#